data_AF-A0A351H969-F1
#
_entry.id   AF-A0A351H969-F1
#
_cell.length_a   1.000
_cell.length_b   1.000
_cell.length_c   1.000
_cell.angle_alpha   90.00
_cell.angle_beta   90.00
_cell.angle_gamma   90.00
#
_symmetry.space_group_name_H-M   'P 1'
#
loop_
_entity.id
_entity.type
_entity.pdbx_description
1 polymer ?
#
loop_
_entity_poly.entity_id
_entity_poly.type
_entity_poly.pdbx_seq_one_letter_code
_entity_poly.pdbx_strand_id
1 'polypeptide(L)' 'MANHEIFVKELNKKIPVTKETTFYELSKMCDSFHRAPIMAAKSGNALIELCRKVNEEQEVEFV' A
#
# COMPACT_ATOMS: atom_id res chain seq x y z
N MET A 1 16.34 -4.66 -7.20
CA MET A 1 16.25 -3.25 -7.64
C MET A 1 14.79 -2.83 -7.54
N ALA A 2 14.51 -1.63 -7.03
CA ALA A 2 13.15 -1.09 -7.03
C ALA A 2 12.72 -0.87 -8.49
N ASN A 3 11.52 -1.32 -8.83
CA ASN A 3 11.03 -1.32 -10.21
C ASN A 3 9.96 -0.25 -10.45
N HIS A 4 9.43 0.37 -9.38
CA HIS A 4 8.33 1.34 -9.40
C HIS A 4 8.26 2.08 -8.06
N GLU A 5 7.63 3.25 -8.03
CA GLU A 5 7.32 4.00 -6.80
C GLU A 5 5.80 4.20 -6.67
N ILE A 6 5.26 3.93 -5.49
CA ILE A 6 3.83 4.15 -5.18
C ILE A 6 3.67 5.28 -4.17
N PHE A 7 2.66 6.13 -4.34
CA PHE A 7 2.29 7.12 -3.34
C PHE A 7 1.40 6.49 -2.26
N VAL A 8 1.80 6.59 -0.99
CA VAL A 8 1.02 6.09 0.16
C VAL A 8 0.43 7.29 0.90
N LYS A 9 -0.89 7.39 0.94
CA LYS A 9 -1.60 8.57 1.46
C LYS A 9 -1.31 8.86 2.92
N GLU A 10 -1.36 7.83 3.76
CA GLU A 10 -1.15 7.92 5.21
C GLU A 10 0.23 8.49 5.53
N LEU A 11 1.21 8.15 4.70
CA LEU A 11 2.60 8.57 4.85
C LEU A 11 2.91 9.87 4.12
N ASN A 12 2.00 10.33 3.25
CA ASN A 12 2.16 11.47 2.35
C ASN A 12 3.52 11.45 1.61
N LYS A 13 3.93 10.28 1.13
CA LYS A 13 5.22 10.09 0.44
C LYS A 13 5.17 8.95 -0.57
N LYS A 14 6.13 8.98 -1.50
CA LYS A 14 6.39 7.87 -2.41
C LYS A 14 7.27 6.81 -1.74
N ILE A 15 6.90 5.56 -1.91
CA ILE A 15 7.64 4.39 -1.43
C ILE A 15 8.15 3.59 -2.63
N PRO A 16 9.47 3.33 -2.71
CA PRO A 16 10.01 2.45 -3.74
C PRO A 16 9.59 1.00 -3.46
N VAL A 17 9.07 0.31 -4.47
CA VAL A 17 8.60 -1.07 -4.37
C VAL A 17 9.23 -1.97 -5.43
N THR A 18 9.19 -3.27 -5.18
CA THR A 18 9.61 -4.30 -6.12
C THR A 18 8.40 -4.95 -6.77
N LYS A 19 8.61 -5.77 -7.80
CA LYS A 19 7.54 -6.57 -8.44
C LYS A 19 6.91 -7.62 -7.52
N GLU A 20 7.54 -7.90 -6.38
CA GLU A 20 7.03 -8.90 -5.43
C GLU A 20 6.39 -8.25 -4.21
N THR A 21 6.47 -6.92 -4.09
CA THR A 21 5.96 -6.21 -2.92
C THR A 21 4.44 -6.30 -2.86
N THR A 22 3.93 -6.69 -1.69
CA THR A 22 2.50 -6.84 -1.42
C THR A 22 1.93 -5.65 -0.65
N PHE A 23 0.62 -5.46 -0.72
CA PHE A 23 -0.06 -4.44 0.08
C PHE A 23 0.10 -4.69 1.58
N TYR A 24 0.17 -5.95 2.02
CA TYR A 24 0.44 -6.32 3.40
C TYR A 24 1.81 -5.83 3.90
N GLU A 25 2.85 -5.89 3.07
CA GLU A 25 4.16 -5.38 3.45
C GLU A 25 4.16 -3.86 3.58
N LEU A 26 3.45 -3.16 2.70
CA LEU A 26 3.28 -1.71 2.78
C LEU A 26 2.42 -1.28 3.98
N SER A 27 1.36 -2.05 4.32
CA SER A 27 0.44 -1.70 5.39
C SER A 27 1.14 -1.60 6.75
N LYS A 28 2.15 -2.45 6.98
CA LYS A 28 2.98 -2.42 8.21
C LYS A 28 3.67 -1.08 8.45
N MET A 29 3.97 -0.34 7.38
CA MET A 29 4.55 1.00 7.49
C MET A 29 3.52 2.03 7.97
N CYS A 30 2.24 1.69 7.87
CA CYS A 30 1.09 2.55 8.18
C CYS A 30 0.41 2.17 9.51
N ASP A 31 0.78 1.06 10.17
CA ASP A 31 0.14 0.58 11.40
C ASP A 31 0.01 1.67 12.48
N SER A 32 1.00 2.56 12.62
CA SER A 32 0.97 3.66 13.59
C SER A 32 -0.07 4.75 13.31
N PHE A 33 -0.62 4.80 12.11
CA PHE A 33 -1.62 5.79 11.69
C PHE A 33 -3.06 5.28 11.91
N HIS A 34 -3.22 3.98 12.19
CA HIS A 34 -4.52 3.35 12.37
C HIS A 34 -4.75 2.98 13.84
N ARG A 35 -5.96 3.22 14.34
CA ARG A 35 -6.38 2.78 15.68
C ARG A 35 -6.88 1.34 15.70
N ALA A 36 -7.23 0.79 14.54
CA ALA A 36 -7.71 -0.56 14.32
C ALA A 36 -6.76 -1.28 13.34
N PRO A 37 -6.77 -2.62 13.30
CA PRO A 37 -6.00 -3.37 12.31
C PRO A 37 -6.39 -2.98 10.89
N ILE A 38 -5.40 -2.85 10.01
CA ILE A 38 -5.62 -2.64 8.58
C ILE A 38 -6.16 -3.94 7.97
N MET A 39 -7.28 -3.84 7.26
CA MET A 39 -8.01 -4.98 6.69
C MET A 39 -7.90 -5.03 5.17
N ALA A 40 -7.76 -3.89 4.51
CA ALA A 40 -7.64 -3.82 3.06
C ALA A 40 -6.82 -2.60 2.61
N ALA A 41 -6.40 -2.66 1.36
CA ALA A 41 -5.90 -1.50 0.64
C ALA A 41 -7.02 -0.95 -0.25
N LYS A 42 -6.94 0.33 -0.59
CA LYS A 42 -7.84 1.02 -1.49
C LYS A 42 -7.01 1.76 -2.53
N SER A 43 -7.31 1.52 -3.80
CA SER A 43 -6.78 2.28 -4.94
C SER A 43 -7.95 2.84 -5.73
N GLY A 44 -8.02 4.17 -5.86
CA GLY A 44 -9.20 4.85 -6.38
C GLY A 44 -10.47 4.44 -5.61
N ASN A 45 -11.41 3.79 -6.31
CA ASN A 45 -12.68 3.31 -5.76
C ASN A 45 -12.71 1.78 -5.51
N ALA A 46 -11.60 1.08 -5.71
CA ALA A 46 -11.51 -0.36 -5.53
C ALA A 46 -10.92 -0.71 -4.16
N LEU A 47 -11.51 -1.70 -3.49
CA LEU A 47 -10.91 -2.38 -2.34
C LEU A 47 -10.08 -3.57 -2.81
N ILE A 48 -8.89 -3.70 -2.26
CA ILE A 48 -7.85 -4.64 -2.68
C ILE A 48 -7.39 -5.44 -1.46
N GLU A 49 -7.34 -6.76 -1.61
CA GLU A 49 -6.84 -7.67 -0.57
C GLU A 49 -5.34 -7.47 -0.33
N LEU A 50 -4.93 -7.54 0.93
CA LEU A 50 -3.55 -7.25 1.35
C LEU A 50 -2.51 -8.24 0.77
N CYS A 51 -2.92 -9.46 0.43
CA CYS A 51 -2.04 -10.48 -0.16
C CYS A 51 -1.68 -10.20 -1.63
N ARG A 52 -2.35 -9.26 -2.29
CA ARG A 52 -2.08 -8.91 -3.68
C ARG A 52 -0.78 -8.11 -3.79
N LYS A 53 -0.12 -8.25 -4.94
CA LYS A 53 1.04 -7.44 -5.33
C LYS A 53 0.58 -6.02 -5.66
N VAL A 54 1.43 -5.05 -5.33
CA VAL A 54 1.17 -3.61 -5.52
C VAL A 54 1.38 -3.18 -6.98
N ASN A 55 2.00 -4.03 -7.77
CA ASN A 55 2.30 -3.79 -9.18
C ASN A 55 1.03 -3.31 -9.90
N GLU A 56 1.17 -2.24 -10.68
CA GLU A 56 0.10 -1.56 -11.45
C GLU A 56 -0.60 -0.40 -10.73
N GLU A 57 -0.44 -0.24 -9.41
CA GLU A 57 -1.00 0.90 -8.68
C GLU A 57 -0.05 2.11 -8.60
N GLN A 58 -0.60 3.32 -8.71
CA GLN A 58 0.16 4.57 -8.56
C GLN A 58 -0.02 5.21 -7.18
N GLU A 59 -1.15 4.94 -6.53
CA GLU A 59 -1.55 5.51 -5.25
C GLU A 59 -2.33 4.48 -4.44
N VAL A 60 -2.13 4.46 -3.13
CA VAL A 60 -2.86 3.60 -2.21
C VAL A 60 -3.21 4.32 -0.90
N GLU A 61 -4.35 3.92 -0.35
CA GLU A 61 -4.84 4.21 0.99
C GLU A 61 -5.09 2.88 1.70
N PHE A 62 -4.85 2.79 3.00
CA PHE A 62 -5.16 1.62 3.82
C PHE A 62 -6.41 1.87 4.64
N VAL A 63 -7.21 0.83 4.86
CA VAL A 63 -8.45 0.88 5.64
C VAL A 63 -8.50 -0.23 6.67
#